data_AF-A0A945YX01-F1
#
_entry.id   AF-A0A945YX01-F1
#
_cell.length_a   1.000
_cell.length_b   1.000
_cell.length_c   1.000
_cell.angle_alpha   90.00
_cell.angle_beta   90.00
_cell.angle_gamma   90.00
#
_symmetry.space_group_name_H-M   'P 1'
#
loop_
_entity.id
_entity.type
_entity.pdbx_description
1 polymer ?
#
loop_
_entity_poly.entity_id
_entity_poly.type
_entity_poly.pdbx_seq_one_letter_code
_entity_poly.pdbx_strand_id
1 'polypeptide(L)'
;MEEDMTRDYVRKAALWLIDFQNEDGGWGETCKSYWDTSLSAIGRSTASQTSWAVLGLLCTEERDSNAVKKEIEYLIKTRKEDGT
;
A
#
# COMPACT_ATOMS: atom_id res chain seq x y z
N MET A 1 -13.96 -2.09 22.00
CA MET A 1 -14.62 -1.12 21.11
C MET A 1 -14.02 -1.32 19.74
N GLU A 2 -14.86 -1.48 18.73
CA GLU A 2 -14.44 -1.58 17.33
C GLU A 2 -14.21 -0.15 16.81
N GLU A 3 -13.21 0.02 15.96
CA GLU A 3 -12.84 1.31 15.40
C GLU A 3 -13.85 1.73 14.30
N ASP A 4 -14.15 3.02 14.20
CA ASP A 4 -15.05 3.54 13.16
C ASP A 4 -14.24 3.89 11.92
N MET A 5 -14.24 2.98 10.95
CA MET A 5 -13.43 3.11 9.73
C MET A 5 -13.89 4.24 8.78
N THR A 6 -15.01 4.90 9.07
CA THR A 6 -15.52 6.04 8.29
C THR A 6 -14.98 7.40 8.77
N ARG A 7 -14.21 7.42 9.87
CA ARG A 7 -13.65 8.65 10.43
C ARG A 7 -12.67 9.31 9.46
N ASP A 8 -12.62 10.64 9.50
CA ASP A 8 -11.80 11.43 8.57
C ASP A 8 -10.31 11.07 8.61
N TYR A 9 -9.75 10.70 9.77
CA TYR A 9 -8.34 10.30 9.83
C TYR A 9 -8.08 8.95 9.17
N VAL A 10 -9.05 8.02 9.23
CA VAL A 10 -8.96 6.74 8.53
C VAL A 10 -9.01 6.96 7.03
N ARG A 11 -9.97 7.77 6.56
CA ARG A 11 -10.08 8.15 5.14
C ARG A 11 -8.81 8.82 4.62
N LYS A 12 -8.26 9.77 5.39
CA LYS A 12 -6.99 10.44 5.04
C LYS A 12 -5.83 9.46 4.97
N ALA A 13 -5.73 8.51 5.90
CA ALA A 13 -4.69 7.49 5.86
C ALA A 13 -4.85 6.56 4.64
N ALA A 14 -6.07 6.15 4.31
CA ALA A 14 -6.36 5.34 3.13
C ALA A 14 -6.00 6.07 1.82
N LEU A 15 -6.42 7.33 1.70
CA LEU A 15 -6.09 8.17 0.54
C LEU A 15 -4.57 8.39 0.43
N TRP A 16 -3.87 8.58 1.55
CA TRP A 16 -2.41 8.69 1.54
C TRP A 16 -1.74 7.41 1.01
N LEU A 17 -2.23 6.22 1.38
CA LEU A 17 -1.73 4.98 0.78
C LEU A 17 -1.99 4.97 -0.74
N ILE A 18 -3.18 5.34 -1.19
CA ILE A 18 -3.51 5.39 -2.63
C ILE A 18 -2.60 6.36 -3.40
N ASP A 19 -2.35 7.56 -2.84
CA ASP A 19 -1.56 8.61 -3.48
C ASP A 19 -0.08 8.22 -3.66
N PHE A 20 0.44 7.33 -2.81
CA PHE A 20 1.83 6.86 -2.84
C PHE A 20 1.99 5.46 -3.46
N GLN A 21 0.97 4.95 -4.16
CA GLN A 21 1.13 3.74 -4.97
C GLN A 21 2.08 4.01 -6.14
N ASN A 22 3.08 3.15 -6.34
CA ASN A 22 3.97 3.23 -7.48
C ASN A 22 3.24 2.90 -8.79
N GLU A 23 3.79 3.34 -9.92
CA GLU A 23 3.23 3.07 -11.26
C GLU A 23 3.09 1.57 -11.58
N ASP A 24 3.93 0.73 -10.97
CA ASP A 24 3.89 -0.73 -11.15
C ASP A 24 2.78 -1.43 -10.35
N GLY A 25 2.03 -0.69 -9.54
CA GLY A 25 0.94 -1.19 -8.70
C GLY A 25 1.34 -1.58 -7.27
N GLY A 26 2.63 -1.52 -6.92
CA GLY A 26 3.11 -1.82 -5.57
C GLY A 26 3.38 -0.60 -4.70
N TRP A 27 3.84 -0.86 -3.47
CA TRP A 27 4.37 0.14 -2.54
C TRP A 27 5.78 -0.21 -2.10
N GLY A 28 6.58 0.81 -1.85
CA GLY A 28 7.97 0.68 -1.46
C GLY A 28 8.46 1.84 -0.64
N GLU A 29 9.30 1.56 0.35
CA GLU A 29 9.96 2.57 1.15
C GLU A 29 11.36 2.09 1.57
N THR A 30 12.36 2.95 1.44
CA THR A 30 13.73 2.62 1.89
C THR A 30 13.94 3.01 3.34
N CYS A 31 14.83 2.32 4.07
CA CYS A 31 15.19 2.67 5.45
C CYS A 31 15.81 4.07 5.61
N LYS A 32 16.07 4.81 4.53
CA LYS A 32 16.52 6.20 4.63
C LYS A 32 15.44 7.11 5.22
N SER A 33 14.17 6.73 5.09
CA SER A 33 13.04 7.53 5.60
C SER A 33 13.03 7.71 7.12
N TYR A 34 13.71 6.82 7.87
CA TYR A 34 13.92 7.00 9.31
C TYR A 34 14.74 8.25 9.65
N TRP A 35 15.60 8.69 8.74
CA TRP A 35 16.46 9.87 8.91
C TRP A 35 15.96 11.10 8.16
N ASP A 36 15.23 10.88 7.07
CA ASP A 36 14.67 11.93 6.22
C ASP A 36 13.22 11.59 5.85
N THR A 37 12.28 12.21 6.55
CA THR A 37 10.84 11.98 6.35
C THR A 37 10.32 12.44 4.99
N SER A 38 11.10 13.22 4.22
CA SER A 38 10.72 13.55 2.84
C SER A 38 10.78 12.33 1.90
N LEU A 39 11.43 11.24 2.36
CA LEU A 39 11.52 9.96 1.64
C LEU A 39 10.47 8.94 2.10
N SER A 40 9.52 9.32 2.96
CA SER A 40 8.44 8.43 3.40
C SER A 40 7.60 7.93 2.22
N ALA A 41 7.33 6.62 2.20
CA ALA A 41 6.67 5.92 1.10
C ALA A 41 7.32 6.11 -0.29
N ILE A 42 8.61 6.47 -0.34
CA ILE A 42 9.39 6.53 -1.58
C ILE A 42 10.37 5.37 -1.63
N GLY A 43 10.23 4.52 -2.65
CA GLY A 43 11.10 3.37 -2.86
C GLY A 43 10.58 2.44 -3.94
N ARG A 44 11.44 1.51 -4.36
CA ARG A 44 11.03 0.42 -5.25
C ARG A 44 10.00 -0.46 -4.53
N SER A 45 8.95 -0.84 -5.24
CA SER A 45 7.93 -1.76 -4.72
C SER A 45 8.54 -3.04 -4.16
N THR A 46 8.09 -3.44 -2.98
CA THR A 46 8.45 -4.73 -2.34
C THR A 46 7.17 -5.49 -2.00
N ALA A 47 7.20 -6.82 -2.09
CA ALA A 47 6.03 -7.64 -1.82
C ALA A 47 5.44 -7.37 -0.42
N SER A 48 6.30 -7.30 0.62
CA SER A 48 5.83 -7.08 1.99
C SER A 48 5.22 -5.70 2.23
N GLN A 49 5.83 -4.62 1.74
CA GLN A 49 5.30 -3.27 1.93
C GLN A 49 4.02 -3.07 1.12
N THR A 50 3.97 -3.64 -0.08
CA THR A 50 2.77 -3.72 -0.91
C THR A 50 1.63 -4.42 -0.16
N SER A 51 1.90 -5.58 0.45
CA SER A 51 0.89 -6.29 1.24
C SER A 51 0.44 -5.51 2.48
N TRP A 52 1.32 -4.77 3.16
CA TRP A 52 0.92 -3.94 4.30
C TRP A 52 -0.05 -2.82 3.90
N ALA A 53 0.23 -2.14 2.78
CA ALA A 53 -0.65 -1.10 2.26
C ALA A 53 -2.05 -1.67 1.95
N VAL A 54 -2.12 -2.80 1.26
CA VAL A 54 -3.40 -3.42 0.91
C VAL A 54 -4.16 -3.96 2.11
N LEU A 55 -3.49 -4.58 3.09
CA LEU A 55 -4.15 -4.99 4.32
C LEU A 55 -4.83 -3.80 5.03
N GLY A 56 -4.22 -2.62 5.00
CA GLY A 56 -4.83 -1.38 5.47
C GLY A 56 -6.07 -1.00 4.66
N LEU A 57 -5.94 -0.92 3.33
CA LEU A 57 -7.04 -0.52 2.43
C LEU A 57 -8.25 -1.46 2.52
N LEU A 58 -8.02 -2.78 2.65
CA LEU A 58 -9.07 -3.81 2.75
C LEU A 58 -9.98 -3.63 3.97
N CYS A 59 -9.53 -2.91 4.99
CA CYS A 59 -10.29 -2.59 6.21
C CYS A 59 -11.07 -1.27 6.11
N THR A 60 -10.97 -0.55 4.99
CA THR A 60 -11.56 0.78 4.79
C THR A 60 -12.62 0.77 3.69
N GLU A 61 -13.26 1.92 3.47
CA GLU A 61 -14.17 2.12 2.32
C GLU A 61 -13.45 1.98 0.96
N GLU A 62 -12.11 1.99 0.92
CA GLU A 62 -11.28 1.84 -0.29
C GLU A 62 -10.96 0.38 -0.66
N ARG A 63 -11.59 -0.60 0.02
CA ARG A 63 -11.38 -2.03 -0.19
C ARG A 63 -11.49 -2.46 -1.66
N ASP A 64 -12.42 -1.88 -2.41
CA ASP A 64 -12.69 -2.23 -3.80
C ASP A 64 -12.09 -1.24 -4.82
N SER A 65 -11.19 -0.37 -4.34
CA SER A 65 -10.53 0.64 -5.16
C SER A 65 -9.65 0.04 -6.27
N ASN A 66 -9.35 0.84 -7.28
CA ASN A 66 -8.41 0.42 -8.33
C ASN A 66 -6.99 0.21 -7.80
N ALA A 67 -6.62 0.83 -6.66
CA ALA A 67 -5.33 0.64 -6.04
C ALA A 67 -5.15 -0.82 -5.58
N VAL A 68 -6.17 -1.40 -4.94
CA VAL A 68 -6.18 -2.81 -4.53
C VAL A 68 -6.12 -3.76 -5.74
N LYS A 69 -6.80 -3.43 -6.84
CA LYS A 69 -6.72 -4.25 -8.08
C LYS A 69 -5.31 -4.26 -8.68
N LYS A 70 -4.67 -3.09 -8.78
CA LYS A 70 -3.30 -2.95 -9.29
C LYS A 70 -2.29 -3.71 -8.43
N GLU A 71 -2.52 -3.78 -7.12
CA GLU A 71 -1.68 -4.58 -6.24
C GLU A 71 -1.75 -6.07 -6.56
N ILE A 72 -2.96 -6.60 -6.76
CA ILE A 72 -3.15 -8.01 -7.11
C ILE A 72 -2.41 -8.31 -8.43
N GLU A 73 -2.52 -7.41 -9.40
CA GLU A 73 -1.77 -7.51 -10.67
C GLU A 73 -0.25 -7.48 -10.45
N TYR A 74 0.24 -6.58 -9.59
CA TYR A 74 1.65 -6.49 -9.21
C TYR A 74 2.16 -7.79 -8.59
N LEU A 75 1.44 -8.36 -7.61
CA LEU A 75 1.85 -9.60 -6.95
C LEU A 75 1.84 -10.78 -7.91
N ILE A 76 0.79 -10.91 -8.75
CA ILE A 76 0.73 -11.97 -9.77
C ILE A 76 1.90 -11.86 -10.74
N LYS A 77 2.25 -10.64 -11.17
CA LYS A 77 3.32 -10.36 -12.13
C LYS A 77 4.72 -10.59 -11.54
N THR A 78 4.91 -10.29 -10.25
CA THR A 78 6.23 -10.34 -9.61
C THR A 78 6.53 -11.66 -8.92
N ARG A 79 5.51 -12.49 -8.68
CA ARG A 79 5.66 -13.86 -8.17
C ARG A 79 6.50 -14.71 -9.14
N LYS A 80 7.48 -15.41 -8.60
CA LYS A 80 8.33 -16.39 -9.30
C LYS A 80 7.62 -17.73 -9.48
N GLU A 81 8.25 -18.60 -10.27
CA GLU A 81 7.72 -19.93 -10.59
C GLU A 81 7.59 -20.84 -9.36
N ASP A 82 8.48 -20.68 -8.37
CA ASP A 82 8.46 -21.41 -7.11
C ASP A 82 7.44 -20.85 -6.09
N GLY A 83 6.72 -19.78 -6.47
CA GLY A 83 5.73 -19.12 -5.63
C GLY A 83 6.28 -18.00 -4.75
N THR A 84 7.59 -17.70 -4.80
CA THR A 84 8.22 -16.59 -4.05
C THR A 84 8.14 -15.24 -4.74
#